data_AF-A0A934HBE1-F1
#
_entry.id   AF-A0A934HBE1-F1
#
_cell.length_a   1.000
_cell.length_b   1.000
_cell.length_c   1.000
_cell.angle_alpha   90.00
_cell.angle_beta   90.00
_cell.angle_gamma   90.00
#
_symmetry.space_group_name_H-M   'P 1'
#
loop_
_entity.id
_entity.type
_entity.pdbx_description
1 polymer ?
#
loop_
_entity_poly.entity_id
_entity_poly.type
_entity_poly.pdbx_seq_one_letter_code
_entity_poly.pdbx_strand_id
1 'polypeptide(L)' 'PGAAKGSAAAISDIGVGALLAEAGLRAAAMNVMINLGTIKDQQFVRQSRRQLRALTKGRSRQKEAVIKVVEGRL' A
#
# COMPACT_ATOMS: atom_id res chain seq x y z
N PRO A 1 -30.29 -21.31 -0.39
CA PRO A 1 -28.89 -21.80 -0.48
C PRO A 1 -28.16 -21.16 -1.68
N GLY A 2 -27.26 -20.17 -1.47
CA GLY A 2 -26.43 -19.70 -2.58
C GLY A 2 -25.72 -18.34 -2.51
N ALA A 3 -25.90 -17.51 -1.47
CA ALA A 3 -25.44 -16.11 -1.53
C ALA A 3 -24.75 -15.59 -0.26
N ALA A 4 -23.96 -16.41 0.44
CA ALA A 4 -23.31 -16.01 1.71
C ALA A 4 -21.77 -16.01 1.68
N LYS A 5 -21.14 -16.36 0.56
CA LYS A 5 -19.71 -16.16 0.33
C LYS A 5 -19.61 -15.20 -0.85
N GLY A 6 -18.92 -14.07 -0.70
CA GLY A 6 -18.59 -13.23 -1.86
C GLY A 6 -18.06 -14.12 -2.98
N SER A 7 -18.48 -13.89 -4.23
CA SER A 7 -18.04 -14.74 -5.33
C SER A 7 -16.51 -14.85 -5.31
N ALA A 8 -15.96 -16.01 -5.63
CA ALA A 8 -14.52 -16.22 -5.63
C ALA A 8 -13.77 -15.13 -6.42
N ALA A 9 -14.41 -14.64 -7.50
CA ALA A 9 -13.97 -13.48 -8.28
C ALA A 9 -13.82 -12.20 -7.44
N ALA A 10 -14.83 -11.83 -6.64
CA ALA A 10 -14.76 -10.65 -5.78
C ALA A 10 -13.67 -10.78 -4.70
N ILE A 11 -13.36 -12.00 -4.27
CA ILE A 11 -12.30 -12.28 -3.28
C ILE A 11 -10.92 -12.15 -3.91
N SER A 12 -10.70 -12.68 -5.12
CA SER A 12 -9.45 -12.49 -5.84
C SER A 12 -9.17 -11.02 -6.17
N ASP A 13 -10.20 -10.25 -6.54
CA ASP A 13 -10.06 -8.82 -6.86
C ASP A 13 -9.58 -8.00 -5.66
N ILE A 14 -10.02 -8.35 -4.44
CA ILE A 14 -9.53 -7.71 -3.21
C ILE A 14 -8.03 -7.96 -3.02
N GLY A 15 -7.56 -9.19 -3.28
CA GLY A 15 -6.14 -9.54 -3.18
C GLY A 15 -5.31 -8.75 -4.18
N VAL A 16 -5.74 -8.71 -5.44
CA VAL A 16 -5.10 -7.91 -6.50
C VAL A 16 -5.06 -6.44 -6.12
N GLY A 17 -6.18 -5.88 -5.65
CA GLY A 17 -6.25 -4.48 -5.21
C GLY A 17 -5.29 -4.15 -4.08
N ALA A 18 -5.13 -5.05 -3.09
CA ALA A 18 -4.19 -4.87 -2.00
C ALA A 18 -2.72 -4.88 -2.46
N LEU A 19 -2.37 -5.74 -3.41
CA LEU A 19 -1.03 -5.78 -4.02
C LEU A 19 -0.75 -4.50 -4.79
N LEU A 20 -1.68 -4.07 -5.65
CA LEU A 20 -1.55 -2.86 -6.45
C LEU A 20 -1.45 -1.61 -5.58
N ALA A 21 -2.24 -1.51 -4.52
CA ALA A 21 -2.20 -0.38 -3.59
C ALA A 21 -0.84 -0.26 -2.88
N GLU A 22 -0.25 -1.37 -2.44
CA GLU A 22 1.05 -1.35 -1.76
C GLU A 22 2.19 -1.02 -2.73
N ALA A 23 2.17 -1.61 -3.92
CA ALA A 23 3.12 -1.32 -4.98
C ALA A 23 3.03 0.16 -5.42
N GLY A 24 1.83 0.66 -5.66
CA GLY A 24 1.58 2.06 -6.04
C GLY A 24 2.05 3.05 -4.97
N LEU A 25 1.80 2.76 -3.69
CA LEU A 25 2.30 3.57 -2.60
C LEU A 25 3.84 3.60 -2.57
N ARG A 26 4.51 2.45 -2.75
CA ARG A 26 5.97 2.39 -2.79
C ARG A 26 6.54 3.16 -3.98
N ALA A 27 5.95 3.01 -5.16
CA ALA A 27 6.36 3.75 -6.35
C ALA A 27 6.23 5.27 -6.16
N ALA A 28 5.09 5.73 -5.63
CA ALA A 28 4.89 7.15 -5.29
C ALA A 28 5.91 7.64 -4.25
N ALA A 29 6.18 6.83 -3.22
CA ALA A 29 7.19 7.14 -2.21
C ALA A 29 8.59 7.31 -2.81
N MET A 30 8.98 6.46 -3.77
CA MET A 30 10.26 6.57 -4.47
C MET A 30 10.34 7.86 -5.28
N ASN A 31 9.29 8.22 -6.02
CA ASN A 31 9.25 9.48 -6.80
C ASN A 31 9.42 10.70 -5.88
N VAL A 32 8.74 10.72 -4.73
CA VAL A 32 8.90 11.78 -3.73
C VAL A 32 10.34 11.81 -3.22
N MET A 33 10.92 10.66 -2.84
CA MET A 33 12.29 10.60 -2.32
C MET A 33 13.34 11.11 -3.30
N ILE A 34 13.18 10.81 -4.60
CA ILE A 34 14.05 11.32 -5.67
C ILE A 34 13.96 12.84 -5.73
N ASN A 35 12.74 13.39 -5.78
CA ASN A 35 12.54 14.85 -5.82
C ASN A 35 13.05 15.53 -4.54
N LEU A 36 12.91 14.92 -3.37
CA LEU A 36 13.45 15.49 -2.12
C LEU A 36 14.99 15.55 -2.12
N GLY A 37 15.67 14.74 -2.93
CA GLY A 37 17.13 14.76 -3.05
C GLY A 37 17.68 16.03 -3.72
N THR A 38 16.86 16.76 -4.47
CA THR A 38 17.29 17.96 -5.22
C THR A 38 16.90 19.27 -4.53
N ILE A 39 16.11 19.21 -3.45
CA ILE A 39 15.57 20.39 -2.77
C ILE A 39 16.57 20.93 -1.73
N LYS A 40 16.84 22.24 -1.80
CA LYS A 40 17.75 22.94 -0.88
C LYS A 40 17.18 23.15 0.52
N ASP A 41 15.86 23.38 0.63
CA ASP A 41 15.17 23.58 1.91
C ASP A 41 15.17 22.29 2.76
N GLN A 42 16.08 22.25 3.74
CA GLN A 42 16.24 21.09 4.61
C GLN A 42 15.09 20.92 5.61
N GLN A 43 14.36 21.98 5.97
CA GLN A 43 13.20 21.86 6.85
C GLN A 43 12.06 21.16 6.11
N PHE A 44 11.78 21.57 4.86
CA PHE A 44 10.82 20.90 3.99
C PHE A 44 11.20 19.43 3.79
N VAL A 45 12.46 19.13 3.45
CA VAL A 45 12.92 17.74 3.25
C VAL A 45 12.69 16.89 4.50
N ARG A 46 13.02 17.40 5.70
CA ARG A 46 12.80 16.65 6.95
C ARG A 46 11.31 16.40 7.22
N GLN A 47 10.45 17.39 6.98
CA GLN A 47 9.00 17.26 7.17
C GLN A 47 8.40 16.25 6.20
N SER A 48 8.72 16.37 4.91
CA SER A 48 8.22 15.46 3.87
C SER A 48 8.68 14.02 4.09
N ARG A 49 9.95 13.82 4.50
CA ARG A 49 10.44 12.48 4.89
C ARG A 49 9.68 11.91 6.10
N ARG A 50 9.32 12.74 7.08
CA ARG A 50 8.53 12.30 8.25
C ARG A 50 7.11 11.89 7.83
N GLN A 51 6.45 12.68 6.99
CA GLN A 51 5.13 12.35 6.45
C GLN A 51 5.17 11.07 5.62
N LEU A 52 6.16 10.92 4.74
CA LEU A 52 6.30 9.72 3.92
C LEU A 52 6.52 8.45 4.75
N ARG A 53 7.34 8.53 5.81
CA ARG A 53 7.49 7.43 6.77
C ARG A 53 6.16 7.10 7.45
N ALA A 54 5.39 8.09 7.87
CA ALA A 54 4.08 7.86 8.48
C ALA A 54 3.09 7.20 7.51
N LEU A 55 3.09 7.60 6.24
CA LEU A 55 2.23 7.03 5.20
C LEU A 55 2.57 5.58 4.87
N THR A 56 3.85 5.25 4.82
CA THR A 56 4.35 3.91 4.44
C THR A 56 4.46 2.93 5.60
N LYS A 57 4.49 3.42 6.86
CA LYS A 57 4.59 2.57 8.05
C LYS A 57 3.44 1.58 8.13
N GLY A 58 3.79 0.29 8.20
CA GLY A 58 2.84 -0.79 8.41
C GLY A 58 2.02 -1.20 7.18
N ARG A 59 2.16 -0.53 6.03
CA ARG A 59 1.35 -0.83 4.83
C ARG A 59 1.62 -2.20 4.24
N SER A 60 2.87 -2.68 4.31
CA SER A 60 3.20 -4.05 3.91
C SER A 60 2.50 -5.09 4.79
N ARG A 61 2.46 -4.87 6.11
CA ARG A 61 1.70 -5.77 7.03
C ARG A 61 0.20 -5.73 6.77
N GLN A 62 -0.34 -4.55 6.44
CA GLN A 62 -1.76 -4.42 6.07
C GLN A 62 -2.07 -5.21 4.80
N LYS A 63 -1.23 -5.09 3.76
CA LYS A 63 -1.34 -5.89 2.53
C LYS A 63 -1.22 -7.39 2.82
N GLU A 64 -0.27 -7.82 3.65
CA GLU A 64 -0.15 -9.23 4.08
C GLU A 64 -1.38 -9.74 4.81
N ALA A 65 -1.96 -8.94 5.71
CA ALA A 65 -3.17 -9.32 6.43
C ALA A 65 -4.36 -9.52 5.47
N VAL A 66 -4.51 -8.65 4.46
CA VAL A 66 -5.54 -8.80 3.42
C VAL A 66 -5.30 -10.05 2.59
N ILE A 67 -4.06 -10.26 2.13
CA ILE A 67 -3.71 -11.42 1.31
C ILE A 67 -3.98 -12.73 2.05
N LYS A 68 -3.61 -12.82 3.34
CA LYS A 68 -3.89 -14.02 4.15
C LYS A 68 -5.40 -14.31 4.26
N VAL A 69 -6.25 -13.28 4.35
CA VAL A 69 -7.70 -13.45 4.37
C VAL A 69 -8.24 -13.91 3.01
N VAL A 70 -7.69 -13.38 1.92
CA VAL A 70 -8.05 -13.76 0.55
C VAL A 70 -7.66 -15.20 0.27
N GLU A 71 -6.41 -15.58 0.53
CA GLU A 71 -5.88 -16.94 0.32
C GLU A 71 -6.64 -17.99 1.14
N GLY A 72 -7.06 -17.66 2.36
CA GLY A 72 -7.87 -18.58 3.18
C GLY A 72 -9.32 -18.74 2.72
N ARG A 73 -9.75 -18.02 1.68
CA ARG A 73 -11.11 -18.05 1.13
C ARG A 73 -11.18 -18.44 -0.36
N LEU A 74 -10.03 -18.52 -1.03
CA LEU A 74 -9.89 -19.17 -2.34
C LEU A 74 -9.95 -20.69 -2.16
#